data_AF-A0A2G5ED52-F1
#
_entry.id   AF-A0A2G5ED52-F1
#
_cell.length_a   1.000
_cell.length_b   1.000
_cell.length_c   1.000
_cell.angle_alpha   90.00
_cell.angle_beta   90.00
_cell.angle_gamma   90.00
#
_symmetry.space_group_name_H-M   'P 1'
#
loop_
_entity.id
_entity.type
_entity.pdbx_description
1 polymer ?
#
loop_
_entity_poly.entity_id
_entity_poly.type
_entity_poly.pdbx_seq_one_letter_code
_entity_poly.pdbx_strand_id
1 'polypeptide(L)' 'MLQLFFAVAFSAVPLTLYVPPVRSLNLFVESLETIIRHTIIYTSRAYPRIRFGCSRILASIRRIRR' A
#
# COMPACT_ATOMS: atom_id res chain seq x y z
N MET A 1 -26.50 21.44 22.79
CA MET A 1 -25.35 20.51 22.64
C MET A 1 -25.73 19.18 22.00
N LEU A 2 -26.78 18.47 22.45
CA LEU A 2 -27.22 17.19 21.86
C LEU A 2 -27.60 17.26 20.37
N GLN A 3 -28.14 18.39 19.93
CA GLN A 3 -28.54 18.62 18.53
C GLN A 3 -27.37 18.52 17.54
N LEU A 4 -26.17 18.96 17.95
CA LEU A 4 -24.95 18.86 17.15
C LEU A 4 -24.49 17.40 17.01
N PHE A 5 -24.64 16.61 18.08
CA PHE A 5 -24.33 15.18 18.06
C PHE A 5 -25.22 14.41 17.09
N PHE A 6 -26.53 14.68 17.09
CA PHE A 6 -27.45 14.07 16.14
C PHE A 6 -27.15 14.49 14.70
N ALA A 7 -26.86 15.77 14.45
CA ALA A 7 -26.49 16.25 13.12
C ALA A 7 -25.22 15.57 12.56
N VAL A 8 -24.19 15.41 13.39
CA VAL A 8 -22.97 14.68 13.00
C VAL A 8 -23.25 13.21 12.75
N ALA A 9 -24.04 12.56 13.61
CA ALA A 9 -24.42 11.15 13.44
C ALA A 9 -25.19 10.94 12.13
N PHE A 10 -26.21 11.75 11.84
CA PHE A 10 -26.98 11.66 10.59
C PHE A 10 -26.14 11.96 9.34
N SER A 11 -25.12 12.81 9.45
CA SER A 11 -24.18 13.06 8.35
C SER A 11 -23.17 11.92 8.14
N ALA A 12 -22.78 11.22 9.21
CA ALA A 12 -21.80 10.13 9.14
C ALA A 12 -22.43 8.79 8.73
N VAL A 13 -23.74 8.58 8.97
CA VAL A 13 -24.50 7.38 8.57
C VAL A 13 -24.35 7.04 7.06
N PRO A 14 -24.57 7.96 6.11
CA PRO A 14 -24.35 7.66 4.69
C PRO A 14 -22.87 7.40 4.36
N LEU A 15 -21.92 8.00 5.10
CA LEU A 15 -20.49 7.70 4.95
C LEU A 15 -20.16 6.25 5.35
N THR A 16 -20.81 5.73 6.40
CA THR A 16 -20.64 4.33 6.82
C THR A 16 -21.26 3.32 5.86
N LEU A 17 -22.24 3.74 5.06
CA LEU A 17 -22.77 2.93 3.95
C LEU A 17 -21.89 3.00 2.70
N TYR A 18 -21.09 4.06 2.54
CA TYR A 18 -20.18 4.24 1.41
C TYR A 18 -18.83 3.55 1.62
N VAL A 19 -18.38 3.46 2.87
CA VAL A 19 -17.23 2.64 3.23
C VAL A 19 -17.70 1.19 3.26
N PRO A 20 -17.31 0.37 2.28
CA PRO A 20 -17.79 -1.00 2.25
C PRO A 20 -17.23 -1.68 3.52
N PRO A 21 -18.06 -2.46 4.25
CA PRO A 21 -17.69 -3.01 5.55
C PRO A 21 -16.39 -3.80 5.46
N VAL A 22 -15.67 -3.99 6.57
CA VAL A 22 -14.36 -4.67 6.67
C VAL A 22 -14.29 -5.99 5.86
N ARG A 23 -15.42 -6.64 5.60
CA ARG A 23 -15.59 -7.78 4.70
C ARG A 23 -15.12 -7.55 3.25
N SER A 24 -15.33 -6.35 2.71
CA SER A 24 -14.85 -5.93 1.39
C SER A 24 -13.36 -5.62 1.36
N LEU A 25 -12.79 -5.16 2.49
CA LEU A 25 -11.34 -5.04 2.63
C LEU A 25 -10.67 -6.40 2.48
N ASN A 26 -11.32 -7.49 2.90
CA ASN A 26 -10.77 -8.83 2.69
C ASN A 26 -10.67 -9.19 1.20
N LEU A 27 -11.70 -8.91 0.40
CA LEU A 27 -11.68 -9.11 -1.06
C LEU A 27 -10.70 -8.16 -1.77
N PHE A 28 -10.57 -6.93 -1.27
CA PHE A 28 -9.61 -5.95 -1.78
C PHE A 28 -8.17 -6.35 -1.46
N VAL A 29 -7.91 -6.83 -0.24
CA VAL A 29 -6.62 -7.36 0.19
C VAL A 29 -6.27 -8.61 -0.62
N GLU A 30 -7.21 -9.51 -0.87
CA GLU A 30 -7.00 -10.69 -1.72
C GLU A 30 -6.62 -10.30 -3.17
N SER A 31 -7.28 -9.28 -3.72
CA SER A 31 -6.97 -8.72 -5.05
C SER A 31 -5.59 -8.04 -5.08
N LEU A 32 -5.25 -7.28 -4.03
CA LEU A 32 -3.93 -6.66 -3.89
C LEU A 32 -2.84 -7.71 -3.69
N GLU A 33 -3.09 -8.76 -2.92
CA GLU A 33 -2.14 -9.84 -2.71
C GLU A 33 -1.85 -10.56 -4.02
N THR A 34 -2.86 -10.85 -4.84
CA THR A 34 -2.63 -11.45 -6.16
C THR A 34 -1.83 -10.54 -7.08
N ILE A 35 -2.13 -9.25 -7.12
CA ILE A 35 -1.35 -8.25 -7.88
C ILE A 35 0.10 -8.22 -7.38
N ILE A 36 0.30 -8.05 -6.06
CA ILE A 36 1.61 -7.99 -5.42
C ILE A 36 2.38 -9.28 -5.64
N ARG A 37 1.75 -10.45 -5.58
CA ARG A 37 2.40 -11.74 -5.76
C ARG A 37 2.87 -11.93 -7.19
N HIS A 38 2.08 -11.51 -8.18
CA HIS A 38 2.54 -11.44 -9.56
C HIS A 38 3.69 -10.43 -9.71
N THR A 39 3.56 -9.22 -9.17
CA THR A 39 4.62 -8.21 -9.21
C THR A 39 5.88 -8.70 -8.52
N ILE A 40 5.80 -9.41 -7.40
CA ILE A 40 6.92 -10.01 -6.67
C ILE A 40 7.49 -11.19 -7.43
N ILE A 41 6.72 -12.01 -8.15
CA ILE A 41 7.32 -13.09 -8.96
C ILE A 41 8.15 -12.48 -10.10
N TYR A 42 7.63 -11.46 -10.79
CA TYR A 42 8.37 -10.75 -11.83
C TYR A 42 9.53 -9.92 -11.26
N THR A 43 9.30 -9.24 -10.13
CA THR A 43 10.30 -8.40 -9.47
C THR A 43 11.33 -9.25 -8.76
N SER A 44 11.02 -10.36 -8.10
CA SER A 44 11.97 -11.22 -7.36
C SER A 44 13.01 -11.85 -8.27
N ARG A 45 12.72 -12.04 -9.56
CA ARG A 45 13.71 -12.46 -10.55
C ARG A 45 14.57 -11.29 -11.03
N ALA A 46 14.02 -10.07 -11.08
CA ALA A 46 14.73 -8.83 -11.40
C ALA A 46 15.48 -8.22 -10.19
N TYR A 47 15.03 -8.49 -8.97
CA TYR A 47 15.46 -7.93 -7.69
C TYR A 47 16.89 -8.31 -7.33
N PRO A 48 17.37 -9.56 -7.49
CA PRO A 48 18.77 -9.89 -7.24
C PRO A 48 19.68 -9.14 -8.20
N ARG A 49 19.27 -8.96 -9.48
CA ARG A 49 20.07 -8.22 -10.46
C ARG A 49 20.10 -6.72 -10.17
N ILE A 50 18.95 -6.12 -9.88
CA ILE A 50 18.83 -4.70 -9.52
C ILE A 50 19.57 -4.41 -8.21
N ARG A 51 19.42 -5.26 -7.19
CA ARG A 51 20.11 -5.12 -5.91
C ARG A 51 21.63 -5.18 -6.06
N PHE A 52 22.14 -6.07 -6.91
CA PHE A 52 23.58 -6.18 -7.16
C PHE A 52 24.13 -4.96 -7.92
N GLY A 53 23.42 -4.50 -8.95
CA GLY A 53 23.76 -3.27 -9.67
C GLY A 53 23.70 -2.03 -8.77
N CYS A 54 22.67 -1.92 -7.94
CA CYS A 54 22.48 -0.80 -7.01
C CYS A 54 23.56 -0.79 -5.91
N SER A 55 23.97 -1.96 -5.39
CA SER A 55 25.11 -2.09 -4.47
C SER A 55 26.43 -1.62 -5.09
N ARG A 56 26.67 -1.97 -6.37
CA ARG A 56 27.84 -1.50 -7.13
C ARG A 56 27.81 0.02 -7.30
N ILE A 57 26.66 0.59 -7.69
CA ILE A 57 26.50 2.04 -7.88
C ILE A 57 26.68 2.78 -6.54
N LEU A 58 26.04 2.32 -5.47
CA LEU A 58 26.18 2.90 -4.12
C LEU A 58 27.63 2.82 -3.61
N ALA A 59 28.33 1.71 -3.85
CA ALA A 59 29.73 1.58 -3.49
C ALA A 59 30.62 2.55 -4.28
N SER A 60 30.36 2.73 -5.58
CA SER A 60 31.07 3.71 -6.43
C SER A 60 30.79 5.15 -5.99
N ILE A 61 29.53 5.50 -5.72
CA ILE A 61 29.13 6.82 -5.20
C ILE A 61 29.81 7.09 -3.85
N ARG A 62 29.85 6.10 -2.95
CA ARG A 62 30.51 6.23 -1.65
C ARG A 62 32.02 6.42 -1.78
N ARG A 63 32.67 5.82 -2.79
CA ARG A 63 34.09 6.05 -3.08
C ARG A 63 34.35 7.44 -3.67
N ILE A 64 33.50 7.93 -4.56
CA ILE A 64 33.65 9.26 -5.17
C ILE A 64 33.44 10.37 -4.13
N ARG A 65 32.62 10.11 -3.11
CA ARG A 65 32.31 11.08 -2.05
C ARG A 65 33.37 11.14 -0.92
N ARG A 66 34.42 10.31 -0.96
CA ARG A 66 35.46 10.23 0.08
C ARG A 66 36.78 10.73 -0.45
#